data_AF-A0A5B8NQ67-F1
#
_entry.id   AF-A0A5B8NQ67-F1
#
_cell.length_a   1.000
_cell.length_b   1.000
_cell.length_c   1.000
_cell.angle_alpha   90.00
_cell.angle_beta   90.00
_cell.angle_gamma   90.00
#
_symmetry.space_group_name_H-M   'P 1'
#
loop_
_entity.id
_entity.type
_entity.pdbx_description
1 polymer ?
#
loop_
_entity_poly.entity_id
_entity_poly.type
_entity_poly.pdbx_seq_one_letter_code
_entity_poly.pdbx_strand_id
1 'polypeptide(L)'
;MAYLNRGNARLQQGDLEGAIADYNEAIRLNPDWVIPYSNRKEIAPHPNTSIEILKQLARDDDWKVRLEVAKNPNTPKAILSALAQDSNKAVREAANKRLAGQ
;
A
#
# COMPACT_ATOMS: atom_id res chain seq x y z
N MET A 1 2.44 -3.27 -19.78
CA MET A 1 2.76 -1.84 -20.07
C MET A 1 1.53 -0.93 -20.06
N ALA A 2 0.45 -1.20 -20.81
CA ALA A 2 -0.72 -0.30 -20.87
C ALA A 2 -1.37 -0.01 -19.49
N TYR A 3 -1.56 -1.05 -18.66
CA TYR A 3 -2.10 -0.89 -17.30
C TYR A 3 -1.20 -0.04 -16.39
N LEU A 4 0.13 -0.21 -16.45
CA LEU A 4 1.06 0.62 -15.67
C LEU A 4 0.96 2.10 -16.05
N ASN A 5 1.00 2.41 -17.35
CA ASN A 5 0.93 3.79 -17.82
C ASN A 5 -0.40 4.45 -17.46
N ARG A 6 -1.50 3.70 -17.55
CA ARG A 6 -2.82 4.18 -17.14
C ARG A 6 -2.92 4.37 -15.63
N GLY A 7 -2.37 3.44 -14.85
CA GLY A 7 -2.29 3.56 -13.40
C GLY A 7 -1.51 4.79 -12.95
N ASN A 8 -0.38 5.09 -13.61
CA ASN A 8 0.40 6.30 -13.34
C ASN A 8 -0.38 7.58 -13.66
N ALA A 9 -1.08 7.60 -14.81
CA ALA A 9 -1.91 8.73 -15.18
C ALA A 9 -3.04 8.97 -14.17
N ARG A 10 -3.68 7.90 -13.69
CA ARG A 10 -4.72 7.97 -12.64
C ARG A 10 -4.16 8.41 -11.30
N LEU A 11 -2.98 7.93 -10.92
CA LEU A 11 -2.28 8.36 -9.71
C LEU A 11 -2.01 9.87 -9.75
N GLN A 12 -1.53 10.40 -10.88
CA GLN A 12 -1.31 11.84 -11.07
C GLN A 12 -2.62 12.65 -11.01
N GLN A 13 -3.74 12.06 -11.41
CA GLN A 13 -5.07 12.67 -11.32
C GLN A 13 -5.68 12.56 -9.92
N GLY A 14 -5.04 11.84 -8.99
CA GLY A 14 -5.57 11.56 -7.66
C GLY A 14 -6.61 10.44 -7.61
N ASP A 15 -6.87 9.76 -8.73
CA ASP A 15 -7.70 8.55 -8.79
C ASP A 15 -6.91 7.35 -8.26
N LEU A 16 -6.78 7.29 -6.93
CA LEU A 16 -6.03 6.24 -6.25
C LEU A 16 -6.67 4.86 -6.42
N GLU A 17 -8.00 4.79 -6.51
CA GLU A 17 -8.75 3.54 -6.71
C GLU A 17 -8.52 2.96 -8.10
N GLY A 18 -8.61 3.80 -9.14
CA GLY A 18 -8.30 3.37 -10.49
C GLY A 18 -6.81 3.06 -10.68
N ALA A 19 -5.92 3.79 -10.00
CA ALA A 19 -4.48 3.53 -10.03
C ALA A 19 -4.14 2.17 -9.41
N ILE A 20 -4.65 1.87 -8.19
CA ILE A 20 -4.39 0.58 -7.55
C ILE A 20 -4.97 -0.58 -8.35
N ALA A 21 -6.17 -0.43 -8.93
CA ALA A 21 -6.78 -1.44 -9.77
C ALA A 21 -5.92 -1.77 -11.00
N ASP A 22 -5.36 -0.75 -11.65
CA ASP A 22 -4.47 -0.92 -12.79
C ASP A 22 -3.14 -1.58 -12.41
N TYR A 23 -2.55 -1.21 -11.27
CA TYR A 23 -1.35 -1.87 -10.77
C TYR A 23 -1.60 -3.33 -10.40
N ASN A 24 -2.75 -3.64 -9.82
CA ASN A 24 -3.16 -5.03 -9.54
C ASN A 24 -3.24 -5.85 -10.82
N GLU A 25 -3.85 -5.29 -11.87
CA GLU A 25 -3.97 -5.98 -13.15
C GLU A 25 -2.61 -6.14 -13.84
N ALA A 26 -1.73 -5.13 -13.75
CA ALA A 26 -0.36 -5.24 -14.25
C ALA A 26 0.43 -6.38 -13.56
N ILE A 27 0.27 -6.54 -12.25
CA ILE A 27 0.88 -7.62 -11.46
C ILE A 27 0.26 -8.97 -11.81
N ARG A 28 -1.06 -9.04 -11.95
CA ARG A 28 -1.76 -10.28 -12.32
C ARG A 28 -1.30 -10.80 -13.67
N LEU A 29 -1.05 -9.91 -14.62
CA LEU A 29 -0.59 -10.25 -15.97
C LEU A 29 0.89 -10.63 -16.02
N ASN A 30 1.73 -10.01 -15.18
CA ASN A 30 3.13 -10.35 -15.08
C ASN A 30 3.62 -10.19 -13.62
N PRO A 31 3.55 -11.26 -12.81
CA PRO A 31 3.92 -11.22 -11.39
C PRO A 31 5.39 -10.88 -11.13
N ASP A 32 6.28 -11.21 -12.09
CA ASP A 32 7.72 -10.93 -12.01
C ASP A 32 8.04 -9.46 -12.30
N TRP A 33 7.04 -8.67 -12.69
CA TRP A 33 7.25 -7.28 -12.99
C TRP A 33 7.31 -6.44 -11.72
N VAL A 34 8.52 -5.97 -11.38
CA VAL A 34 8.79 -5.24 -10.13
C VAL A 34 8.19 -3.82 -10.10
N ILE A 35 7.96 -3.19 -11.26
CA ILE A 35 7.58 -1.76 -11.33
C ILE A 35 6.22 -1.46 -10.69
N PRO A 36 5.13 -2.20 -11.00
CA PRO A 36 3.85 -1.99 -10.32
C PRO A 36 3.90 -2.05 -8.79
N TYR A 37 4.74 -2.91 -8.20
CA TYR A 37 4.92 -2.97 -6.74
C TYR A 37 5.58 -1.71 -6.19
N SER A 38 6.52 -1.11 -6.94
CA SER A 38 7.11 0.18 -6.58
C SER A 38 6.07 1.30 -6.57
N ASN A 39 5.13 1.30 -7.52
CA ASN A 39 4.12 2.36 -7.62
C ASN A 39 3.03 2.25 -6.55
N ARG A 40 2.75 1.04 -6.03
CA ARG A 40 1.90 0.87 -4.84
C ARG A 40 2.48 1.55 -3.59
N LYS A 41 3.81 1.67 -3.48
CA LYS A 41 4.47 2.41 -2.39
C LYS A 41 4.20 3.91 -2.44
N GLU A 42 3.82 4.45 -3.59
CA GLU A 42 3.43 5.87 -3.70
C GLU A 42 1.98 6.10 -3.25
N ILE A 43 1.12 5.08 -3.37
CA ILE A 43 -0.27 5.14 -2.90
C ILE A 43 -0.34 5.02 -1.38
N ALA A 44 0.40 4.10 -0.77
CA ALA A 44 0.33 3.85 0.67
C ALA A 44 0.50 5.09 1.57
N PRO A 45 1.46 6.01 1.36
CA PRO A 45 1.64 7.20 2.20
C PRO A 45 0.74 8.38 1.81
N HIS A 46 -0.04 8.28 0.73
CA HIS A 46 -0.83 9.42 0.24
C HIS A 46 -1.94 9.80 1.25
N PRO A 47 -2.16 11.10 1.53
CA PRO A 47 -3.07 11.55 2.59
C PRO A 47 -4.56 11.24 2.32
N ASN A 48 -4.92 11.02 1.06
CA ASN A 48 -6.29 10.65 0.65
C ASN A 48 -6.48 9.15 0.45
N THR A 49 -5.49 8.31 0.80
CA THR A 49 -5.62 6.86 0.64
C THR A 49 -6.71 6.33 1.56
N SER A 50 -7.73 5.72 0.95
CA SER A 50 -8.89 5.21 1.66
C SER A 50 -8.53 3.99 2.51
N ILE A 51 -9.36 3.72 3.52
CA ILE A 51 -9.17 2.56 4.41
C ILE A 51 -9.17 1.25 3.62
N GLU A 52 -9.98 1.12 2.58
CA GLU A 52 -10.03 -0.09 1.75
C GLU A 52 -8.73 -0.30 0.97
N ILE A 53 -8.14 0.76 0.41
CA ILE A 53 -6.83 0.66 -0.24
C ILE A 53 -5.75 0.31 0.80
N LEU A 54 -5.74 0.96 1.97
CA LEU A 54 -4.79 0.65 3.05
C LEU A 54 -4.92 -0.81 3.50
N LYS A 55 -6.14 -1.34 3.59
CA LYS A 55 -6.42 -2.75 3.92
C LYS A 55 -5.86 -3.70 2.87
N GLN A 56 -5.99 -3.35 1.59
CA GLN A 56 -5.40 -4.12 0.51
C GLN A 56 -3.87 -4.09 0.57
N LEU A 57 -3.28 -2.90 0.69
CA LEU A 57 -1.83 -2.71 0.73
C LEU A 57 -1.17 -3.28 1.99
N ALA A 58 -1.91 -3.43 3.09
CA ALA A 58 -1.44 -4.11 4.30
C ALA A 58 -1.13 -5.61 4.08
N ARG A 59 -1.58 -6.19 2.96
CA ARG A 59 -1.32 -7.57 2.56
C ARG A 59 -0.38 -7.67 1.36
N ASP A 60 0.21 -6.56 0.94
CA ASP A 60 1.13 -6.54 -0.19
C ASP A 60 2.36 -7.39 0.08
N ASP A 61 2.88 -8.10 -0.93
CA ASP A 61 4.05 -8.98 -0.77
C ASP A 61 5.32 -8.17 -0.42
N ASP A 62 5.42 -6.94 -0.90
CA ASP A 62 6.54 -6.06 -0.59
C ASP A 62 6.38 -5.44 0.81
N TRP A 63 7.27 -5.82 1.71
CA TRP A 63 7.27 -5.32 3.09
C TRP A 63 7.40 -3.78 3.18
N LYS A 64 8.01 -3.12 2.19
CA LYS A 64 8.08 -1.65 2.17
C LYS A 64 6.72 -1.01 1.95
N VAL A 65 5.85 -1.62 1.12
CA VAL A 65 4.47 -1.16 0.96
C VAL A 65 3.73 -1.25 2.30
N ARG A 66 3.82 -2.41 2.96
CA ARG A 66 3.19 -2.64 4.28
C ARG A 66 3.72 -1.69 5.35
N LEU A 67 5.02 -1.34 5.30
CA LEU A 67 5.62 -0.34 6.17
C LEU A 67 5.00 1.05 5.97
N GLU A 68 4.81 1.48 4.72
CA GLU A 68 4.18 2.78 4.44
C GLU A 68 2.71 2.79 4.87
N VAL A 69 1.99 1.67 4.75
CA VAL A 69 0.65 1.53 5.33
C VAL A 69 0.71 1.71 6.86
N ALA A 70 1.65 1.08 7.56
CA ALA A 70 1.78 1.25 9.01
C ALA A 70 2.02 2.72 9.41
N LYS A 71 2.77 3.48 8.60
CA LYS A 71 3.08 4.89 8.86
C LYS A 71 1.93 5.84 8.52
N ASN A 72 1.03 5.46 7.61
CA ASN A 72 -0.05 6.34 7.17
C ASN A 72 -0.96 6.73 8.36
N PRO A 73 -1.26 8.04 8.56
CA PRO A 73 -2.08 8.49 9.67
C PRO A 73 -3.52 7.97 9.63
N ASN A 74 -4.06 7.70 8.44
CA ASN A 74 -5.41 7.18 8.22
C ASN A 74 -5.54 5.68 8.45
N THR A 75 -4.44 4.98 8.73
CA THR A 75 -4.46 3.54 8.97
C THR A 75 -5.15 3.23 10.30
N PRO A 76 -6.32 2.56 10.30
CA PRO A 76 -7.08 2.26 11.50
C PRO A 76 -6.38 1.25 12.41
N LYS A 77 -6.71 1.28 13.71
CA LYS A 77 -6.15 0.37 14.72
C LYS A 77 -6.24 -1.11 14.30
N ALA A 78 -7.35 -1.54 13.70
CA ALA A 78 -7.53 -2.92 13.24
C ALA A 78 -6.46 -3.37 12.23
N ILE A 79 -6.09 -2.50 11.28
CA ILE A 79 -5.04 -2.80 10.30
C ILE A 79 -3.66 -2.74 10.96
N LEU A 80 -3.43 -1.76 11.83
CA LEU A 80 -2.18 -1.67 12.60
C LEU A 80 -1.96 -2.92 13.48
N SER A 81 -3.01 -3.46 14.10
CA SER A 81 -2.91 -4.69 14.90
C SER A 81 -2.55 -5.92 14.05
N ALA A 82 -2.97 -5.97 12.79
CA ALA A 82 -2.52 -7.00 11.86
C ALA A 82 -1.03 -6.80 11.48
N LEU A 83 -0.64 -5.57 11.14
CA LEU A 83 0.74 -5.22 10.80
C LEU A 83 1.71 -5.35 12.00
N ALA A 84 1.22 -5.27 13.23
CA ALA A 84 2.01 -5.56 14.43
C ALA A 84 2.49 -7.02 14.49
N GLN A 85 1.87 -7.92 13.73
CA GLN A 85 2.21 -9.34 13.62
C GLN A 85 2.94 -9.67 12.30
N ASP A 86 3.30 -8.65 11.52
CA ASP A 86 3.97 -8.83 10.23
C ASP A 86 5.26 -9.65 10.34
N SER A 87 5.63 -10.41 9.31
CA SER A 87 6.89 -11.17 9.29
C SER A 87 8.12 -10.26 9.32
N ASN A 88 8.00 -9.05 8.76
CA ASN A 88 9.07 -8.06 8.73
C ASN A 88 9.12 -7.21 10.01
N LYS A 89 10.30 -7.14 10.64
CA LYS A 89 10.51 -6.42 11.91
C LYS A 89 10.18 -4.92 11.81
N ALA A 90 10.55 -4.25 10.72
CA ALA A 90 10.32 -2.82 10.58
C ALA A 90 8.83 -2.47 10.49
N VAL A 91 8.04 -3.33 9.84
CA VAL A 91 6.59 -3.17 9.75
C VAL A 91 5.96 -3.33 11.14
N ARG A 92 6.35 -4.36 11.90
CA ARG A 92 5.86 -4.57 13.26
C ARG A 92 6.16 -3.38 14.18
N GLU A 93 7.40 -2.89 14.13
CA GLU A 93 7.84 -1.77 14.97
C GLU A 93 7.06 -0.49 14.65
N ALA A 94 6.88 -0.18 13.36
CA ALA A 94 6.10 0.99 12.93
C ALA A 94 4.64 0.90 13.39
N ALA A 95 4.01 -0.27 13.24
CA ALA A 95 2.64 -0.50 13.64
C ALA A 95 2.48 -0.40 15.17
N ASN A 96 3.36 -1.04 15.95
CA ASN A 96 3.33 -0.99 17.41
C ASN A 96 3.56 0.43 17.94
N LYS A 97 4.47 1.20 17.34
CA LYS A 97 4.70 2.59 17.70
C LYS A 97 3.44 3.44 17.49
N ARG A 98 2.73 3.22 16.38
CA ARG A 98 1.46 3.92 16.10
C ARG A 98 0.36 3.51 17.06
N LEU A 99 0.25 2.22 17.41
CA LEU A 99 -0.73 1.74 18.39
C LEU A 99 -0.48 2.31 19.80
N ALA A 100 0.79 2.43 20.21
CA ALA A 100 1.17 2.98 21.51
C ALA A 100 0.95 4.50 21.63
N GLY A 101 0.88 5.22 20.50
CA GLY A 101 0.71 6.67 20.45
C GLY A 101 -0.72 7.15 20.14
N GLN A 102 -1.71 6.26 20.07
CA GLN A 102 -3.13 6.58 19.81
C GLN A 102 -4.01 6.34 21.04
#